data_AF-A0A967A647-F1
#
_entry.id   AF-A0A967A647-F1
#
_cell.length_a   1.000
_cell.length_b   1.000
_cell.length_c   1.000
_cell.angle_alpha   90.00
_cell.angle_beta   90.00
_cell.angle_gamma   90.00
#
_symmetry.space_group_name_H-M   'P 1'
#
loop_
_entity.id
_entity.type
_entity.pdbx_description
1 polymer ?
#
loop_
_entity_poly.entity_id
_entity_poly.type
_entity_poly.pdbx_seq_one_letter_code
_entity_poly.pdbx_strand_id
1 'polypeptide(L)' 'RLFPKQGLRRMCGGIVGLATPELEQDAREFFTSRKIDLGGKTLDQYLEQLRIAVSFREREAKSLGSNLQQQQSGARS' A
#
# COMPACT_ATOMS: atom_id res chain seq x y z
N ARG A 1 -6.73 23.58 11.00
CA ARG A 1 -6.29 22.79 12.17
C ARG A 1 -5.06 21.98 11.74
N LEU A 2 -3.87 22.33 12.23
CA LEU A 2 -2.63 21.63 11.88
C LEU A 2 -2.55 20.32 12.68
N PHE A 3 -2.35 19.20 11.99
CA PHE A 3 -2.17 17.92 12.66
C PHE A 3 -0.81 17.90 13.38
N PRO A 4 -0.72 17.36 14.61
CA PRO A 4 0.54 17.27 15.32
C PRO A 4 1.51 16.36 14.55
N LYS A 5 2.74 16.85 14.28
CA LYS A 5 3.76 16.18 13.45
C LYS A 5 4.01 14.72 13.83
N GLN A 6 3.97 14.41 15.13
CA GLN A 6 4.16 13.05 15.66
C GLN A 6 3.03 12.08 15.28
N GLY A 7 1.78 12.55 15.25
CA GLY A 7 0.61 11.73 14.89
C GLY A 7 0.60 11.41 13.39
N LEU A 8 0.97 12.40 12.57
CA LEU A 8 1.13 12.21 11.13
C LEU A 8 2.21 11.18 10.80
N ARG A 9 3.37 11.24 11.47
CA ARG A 9 4.46 10.27 11.25
C ARG A 9 4.05 8.83 11.56
N ARG A 10 3.27 8.63 12.63
CA ARG A 10 2.75 7.29 12.98
C ARG A 10 1.70 6.81 11.98
N MET A 11 0.85 7.70 11.49
CA MET A 11 -0.12 7.41 10.45
C MET A 11 0.58 7.01 9.13
N CYS A 12 1.61 7.76 8.71
CA CYS A 12 2.41 7.44 7.52
C CYS A 12 3.12 6.09 7.63
N GLY A 13 3.62 5.72 8.81
CA GLY A 13 4.18 4.38 9.03
C GLY A 13 3.16 3.24 8.91
N GLY A 14 1.87 3.50 9.21
CA GLY A 14 0.81 2.50 9.07
C GLY A 14 0.32 2.29 7.63
N ILE A 15 0.59 3.25 6.74
CA ILE A 15 0.10 3.22 5.36
C ILE A 15 0.71 2.08 4.56
N VAL A 16 1.94 1.64 4.86
CA VAL A 16 2.56 0.46 4.23
C VAL A 16 1.71 -0.81 4.41
N GLY A 17 0.86 -0.88 5.45
CA GLY A 17 -0.08 -1.98 5.65
C GLY A 17 -1.31 -1.97 4.71
N LEU A 18 -1.55 -0.87 3.99
CA LEU A 18 -2.68 -0.68 3.08
C LEU A 18 -2.37 -1.23 1.69
N ALA A 19 -2.06 -2.52 1.59
CA ALA A 19 -1.56 -3.11 0.35
C ALA A 19 -2.64 -3.36 -0.73
N THR A 20 -3.72 -2.57 -0.83
CA THR A 20 -4.62 -2.63 -2.01
C THR A 20 -4.40 -1.42 -2.91
N PRO A 21 -4.65 -1.53 -4.24
CA PRO A 21 -4.59 -0.37 -5.14
C PRO A 21 -5.55 0.75 -4.77
N GLU A 22 -6.75 0.41 -4.28
CA GLU A 22 -7.78 1.38 -3.90
C GLU A 22 -7.31 2.22 -2.70
N LEU A 23 -6.74 1.56 -1.69
CA LEU A 23 -6.22 2.24 -0.50
C LEU A 23 -4.93 3.02 -0.80
N GLU A 24 -4.13 2.58 -1.79
CA GLU A 24 -2.99 3.37 -2.31
C GLU A 24 -3.48 4.71 -2.86
N GLN A 25 -4.52 4.66 -3.70
CA GLN A 25 -5.09 5.84 -4.33
C GLN A 25 -5.65 6.81 -3.28
N ASP A 26 -6.44 6.31 -2.33
CA ASP A 26 -7.01 7.11 -1.23
C ASP A 26 -5.90 7.79 -0.40
N ALA A 27 -4.81 7.08 -0.12
CA ALA A 27 -3.67 7.64 0.62
C ALA A 27 -2.97 8.76 -0.18
N ARG A 28 -2.73 8.56 -1.48
CA ARG A 28 -2.12 9.58 -2.36
C ARG A 28 -2.99 10.83 -2.44
N GLU A 29 -4.30 10.68 -2.59
CA GLU A 29 -5.25 11.79 -2.63
C GLU A 29 -5.30 12.55 -1.31
N PHE A 30 -5.27 11.84 -0.17
CA PHE A 30 -5.25 12.47 1.15
C PHE A 30 -4.03 13.38 1.34
N PHE A 31 -2.82 12.92 1.01
CA PHE A 31 -1.61 13.73 1.20
C PHE A 31 -1.48 14.87 0.19
N THR A 32 -1.88 14.63 -1.06
CA THR A 32 -1.83 15.65 -2.12
C THR A 32 -2.82 16.79 -1.85
N SER A 33 -4.06 16.46 -1.43
CA SER A 33 -5.11 17.45 -1.18
C SER A 33 -4.88 18.32 0.05
N ARG A 34 -4.13 17.82 1.05
CA ARG A 34 -3.94 18.49 2.34
C ARG A 34 -2.66 19.32 2.43
N LYS A 35 -1.80 19.35 1.40
CA LYS A 35 -0.45 19.98 1.42
C LYS A 35 0.30 19.70 2.73
N ILE A 36 0.33 18.44 3.15
CA ILE A 36 0.91 18.07 4.44
C ILE A 36 2.43 18.11 4.32
N ASP A 37 3.06 19.09 4.99
CA ASP A 37 4.51 19.17 5.09
C ASP A 37 5.02 18.22 6.18
N LEU A 38 5.33 17.00 5.76
CA LEU A 38 5.98 15.97 6.55
C LEU A 38 7.50 15.92 6.32
N GLY A 39 8.09 17.00 5.79
CA GLY A 39 9.46 17.02 5.29
C GLY A 39 9.54 16.19 4.01
N GLY A 40 9.15 16.79 2.89
CA GLY A 40 8.88 16.17 1.57
C GLY A 40 9.47 14.78 1.30
N LYS A 41 10.79 14.60 1.47
CA LYS A 41 11.48 13.31 1.28
C LYS A 41 10.90 12.14 2.08
N THR A 42 10.41 12.36 3.29
CA THR A 42 9.87 11.29 4.15
C THR A 42 8.51 10.81 3.64
N LEU A 43 7.66 11.72 3.14
CA LEU A 43 6.38 11.34 2.56
C LEU A 43 6.58 10.54 1.27
N ASP A 44 7.50 10.99 0.41
CA ASP A 44 7.83 10.30 -0.83
C ASP A 44 8.33 8.87 -0.56
N GLN A 45 9.17 8.69 0.46
CA GLN A 45 9.63 7.35 0.89
C GLN A 45 8.48 6.44 1.34
N TYR A 46 7.51 6.96 2.08
CA TYR A 46 6.35 6.17 2.51
C TYR A 46 5.45 5.78 1.34
N LEU A 47 5.22 6.68 0.40
CA LEU A 47 4.43 6.40 -0.80
C LEU A 47 5.12 5.38 -1.72
N GLU A 48 6.45 5.41 -1.79
CA GLU A 48 7.22 4.41 -2.52
C GLU A 48 7.12 3.02 -1.85
N GLN A 49 7.28 2.95 -0.53
CA GLN A 49 7.12 1.70 0.21
C GLN A 49 5.71 1.10 0.05
N LEU A 50 4.68 1.94 0.08
CA LEU A 50 3.31 1.53 -0.20
C LEU A 50 3.17 0.95 -1.62
N ARG A 51 3.74 1.62 -2.63
CA ARG A 51 3.69 1.14 -4.02
C ARG A 51 4.36 -0.22 -4.17
N ILE A 52 5.49 -0.44 -3.50
CA ILE A 52 6.18 -1.74 -3.48
C ILE A 52 5.29 -2.81 -2.85
N ALA A 53 4.66 -2.52 -1.70
CA ALA A 53 3.78 -3.46 -1.02
C ALA A 53 2.55 -3.85 -1.85
N VAL A 54 1.91 -2.89 -2.51
CA VAL A 54 0.78 -3.12 -3.43
C VAL A 54 1.23 -3.96 -4.62
N SER A 55 2.32 -3.57 -5.29
CA SER A 55 2.84 -4.30 -6.46
C SER A 55 3.23 -5.73 -6.13
N PHE A 56 3.81 -5.94 -4.94
CA PHE A 56 4.10 -7.28 -4.43
C PHE A 56 2.82 -8.10 -4.28
N ARG A 57 1.81 -7.57 -3.59
CA ARG A 57 0.54 -8.28 -3.38
C ARG A 57 -0.18 -8.59 -4.70
N GLU A 58 -0.24 -7.66 -5.65
CA GLU A 58 -0.88 -7.88 -6.96
C GLU A 58 -0.22 -9.06 -7.69
N ARG A 59 1.11 -9.13 -7.66
CA ARG A 59 1.87 -10.22 -8.27
C ARG A 59 1.63 -11.55 -7.56
N GLU A 60 1.74 -11.57 -6.23
CA GLU A 60 1.58 -12.81 -5.46
C GLU A 60 0.14 -13.31 -5.50
N ALA A 61 -0.88 -12.43 -5.48
CA ALA A 61 -2.27 -12.84 -5.62
C ALA A 61 -2.52 -13.57 -6.96
N LYS A 62 -1.93 -13.07 -8.05
CA LYS A 62 -1.99 -13.71 -9.37
C LYS A 62 -1.26 -15.06 -9.39
N SER A 63 -0.08 -15.13 -8.79
CA SER A 63 0.73 -16.35 -8.69
C SER A 63 0.04 -17.42 -7.84
N LEU A 64 -0.42 -17.06 -6.65
CA LEU A 64 -1.10 -17.95 -5.71
C LEU A 64 -2.42 -18.46 -6.29
N GLY A 65 -3.22 -17.59 -6.92
CA GLY A 65 -4.45 -18.01 -7.60
C GLY A 65 -4.20 -19.05 -8.68
N SER A 66 -3.15 -18.86 -9.48
CA SER A 66 -2.76 -19.79 -10.55
C SER A 66 -2.27 -21.14 -10.01
N ASN A 67 -1.45 -21.12 -8.95
CA ASN A 67 -0.93 -22.34 -8.33
C ASN A 67 -2.04 -23.14 -7.64
N LEU A 68 -2.95 -22.47 -6.92
CA LEU A 68 -4.08 -23.13 -6.27
C LEU A 68 -5.06 -23.75 -7.28
N GLN A 69 -5.30 -23.10 -8.42
CA GLN A 69 -6.12 -23.66 -9.50
C GLN A 69 -5.48 -24.90 -10.16
N GLN A 70 -4.16 -24.88 -10.36
CA GLN A 70 -3.43 -26.03 -10.90
C GLN A 70 -3.45 -27.23 -9.95
N GLN A 71 -3.27 -27.01 -8.64
CA GLN A 71 -3.36 -28.08 -7.65
C GLN A 71 -4.77 -28.66 -7.52
N GLN A 72 -5.83 -27.84 -7.61
CA GLN A 72 -7.21 -28.34 -7.58
C GLN A 72 -7.58 -29.15 -8.83
N SER A 73 -6.97 -28.85 -9.98
CA SER A 73 -7.18 -29.58 -11.24
C SER A 73 -6.43 -30.91 -11.24
N GLY A 74 -5.21 -30.94 -10.68
CA GLY A 74 -4.43 -32.17 -10.51
C GLY A 74 -4.97 -33.12 -9.45
N ALA A 75 -5.67 -32.62 -8.42
CA ALA A 75 -6.28 -33.45 -7.38
C ALA A 75 -7.65 -34.04 -7.76
N ARG A 76 -8.23 -33.63 -8.90
CA ARG A 76 -9.52 -34.13 -9.43
C ARG A 76 -9.38 -35.08 -10.62
N SER A 77 -8.15 -35.37 -11.06
CA SER A 77 -7.83 -36.36 -12.09
C SER A 77 -7.28 -37.64 -11.45
#